data_AF-A0A231HGZ6-F1
#
_entry.id   AF-A0A231HGZ6-F1
#
_cell.length_a   1.000
_cell.length_b   1.000
_cell.length_c   1.000
_cell.angle_alpha   90.00
_cell.angle_beta   90.00
_cell.angle_gamma   90.00
#
_symmetry.space_group_name_H-M   'P 1'
#
loop_
_entity.id
_entity.type
_entity.pdbx_description
1 polymer ?
#
loop_
_entity_poly.entity_id
_entity_poly.type
_entity_poly.pdbx_seq_one_letter_code
_entity_poly.pdbx_strand_id
1 'polypeptide(L)'
;MKLDALNKYLEATQHHLGVEEERYGGGFRAIVAHRSDTEFLFCMLEGDDLEATEAQSFLWENPLFPSASGGTLQDALKKLNAKLDLLYEFEPIMGSYKWLARRRFELKAQFDADVDEEPGWYDVPWNGIIQDLQSGSSYYYENSKAHCGPSEKRDLHALRSFKYEGEFSRLSELT
;
A
#
# COMPACT_ATOMS: atom_id res chain seq x y z
N MET A 1 17.85 -12.49 10.97
CA MET A 1 17.37 -11.19 10.43
C MET A 1 16.32 -10.67 11.39
N LYS A 2 16.41 -9.42 11.86
CA LYS A 2 15.38 -8.83 12.73
C LYS A 2 14.40 -8.05 11.85
N LEU A 3 13.15 -8.48 11.83
CA LEU A 3 12.03 -7.86 11.10
C LEU A 3 11.06 -7.21 12.11
N ASP A 4 11.60 -6.33 12.96
CA ASP A 4 10.89 -5.83 14.15
C ASP A 4 9.65 -5.00 13.80
N ALA A 5 9.79 -4.01 12.90
CA ALA A 5 8.68 -3.18 12.44
C ALA A 5 7.61 -4.01 11.72
N LEU A 6 8.03 -4.96 10.87
CA LEU A 6 7.09 -5.88 10.20
C LEU A 6 6.29 -6.72 11.20
N ASN A 7 6.97 -7.32 12.19
CA ASN A 7 6.30 -8.13 13.20
C ASN A 7 5.31 -7.31 14.03
N LYS A 8 5.73 -6.12 14.48
CA LYS A 8 4.86 -5.18 15.23
C LYS A 8 3.66 -4.74 14.40
N TYR A 9 3.86 -4.48 13.11
CA TYR A 9 2.78 -4.09 12.20
C TYR A 9 1.76 -5.20 11.99
N LEU A 10 2.21 -6.44 11.76
CA LEU A 10 1.31 -7.59 11.62
C LEU A 10 0.51 -7.85 12.89
N GLU A 11 1.15 -7.70 14.06
CA GLU A 11 0.48 -7.82 15.34
C GLU A 11 -0.58 -6.73 15.55
N ALA A 12 -0.24 -5.48 15.21
CA ALA A 12 -1.11 -4.31 15.38
C ALA A 12 -2.31 -4.30 14.44
N THR A 13 -2.15 -4.77 13.20
CA THR A 13 -3.16 -4.61 12.14
C THR A 13 -3.91 -5.89 11.79
N GLN A 14 -3.44 -7.07 12.23
CA GLN A 14 -3.93 -8.38 11.77
C GLN A 14 -3.88 -8.55 10.23
N HIS A 15 -3.08 -7.73 9.54
CA HIS A 15 -2.86 -7.86 8.10
C HIS A 15 -2.12 -9.16 7.76
N HIS A 16 -2.23 -9.54 6.49
CA HIS A 16 -1.56 -10.69 5.93
C HIS A 16 -0.25 -10.26 5.27
N LEU A 17 0.87 -10.93 5.61
CA LEU A 17 2.10 -10.85 4.85
C LEU A 17 2.05 -11.90 3.74
N GLY A 18 1.97 -11.42 2.51
CA GLY A 18 2.10 -12.20 1.31
C GLY A 18 3.49 -12.06 0.71
N VAL A 19 4.06 -13.16 0.20
CA VAL A 19 5.34 -13.14 -0.50
C VAL A 19 5.33 -14.10 -1.68
N GLU A 20 5.77 -13.63 -2.84
CA GLU A 20 5.86 -14.42 -4.07
C GLU A 20 7.23 -14.24 -4.77
N GLU A 21 7.57 -15.17 -5.65
CA GLU A 21 8.65 -15.02 -6.62
C GLU A 21 8.10 -14.42 -7.92
N GLU A 22 8.83 -13.51 -8.55
CA GLU A 22 8.37 -12.87 -9.78
C GLU A 22 8.28 -13.87 -10.96
N ARG A 23 7.16 -13.83 -11.69
CA ARG A 23 6.80 -14.77 -12.77
C ARG A 23 7.91 -15.06 -13.80
N TYR A 24 8.70 -14.06 -14.18
CA TYR A 24 9.75 -14.21 -15.20
C TYR A 24 11.16 -14.41 -14.64
N GLY A 25 11.29 -14.65 -13.32
CA GLY A 25 12.58 -14.69 -12.67
C GLY A 25 13.22 -13.31 -12.63
N GLY A 26 12.87 -12.54 -11.59
CA GLY A 26 13.39 -11.17 -11.37
C GLY A 26 13.66 -10.85 -9.91
N GLY A 27 13.09 -11.64 -8.99
CA GLY A 27 13.27 -11.47 -7.56
C GLY A 27 12.05 -11.97 -6.79
N PHE A 28 11.80 -11.34 -5.65
CA PHE A 28 10.69 -11.61 -4.75
C PHE A 28 9.93 -10.33 -4.47
N ARG A 29 8.61 -10.44 -4.29
CA ARG A 29 7.73 -9.34 -3.87
C ARG A 29 7.09 -9.70 -2.54
N ALA A 30 7.14 -8.76 -1.60
CA ALA A 30 6.47 -8.87 -0.31
C ALA A 30 5.42 -7.77 -0.20
N ILE A 31 4.20 -8.12 0.19
CA ILE A 31 3.07 -7.20 0.35
C ILE A 31 2.45 -7.46 1.73
N VAL A 32 2.13 -6.39 2.46
CA VAL A 32 1.33 -6.51 3.70
C VAL A 32 0.08 -5.65 3.58
N ALA A 33 -1.07 -6.32 3.48
CA ALA A 33 -2.38 -5.67 3.41
C ALA A 33 -3.44 -6.57 4.05
N HIS A 34 -4.71 -6.16 3.98
CA HIS A 34 -5.79 -7.08 4.30
C HIS A 34 -5.71 -8.30 3.36
N ARG A 35 -6.08 -9.48 3.85
CA ARG A 35 -5.86 -10.75 3.12
C ARG A 35 -6.47 -10.74 1.71
N SER A 36 -7.70 -10.25 1.57
CA SER A 36 -8.38 -10.13 0.26
C SER A 36 -7.62 -9.24 -0.73
N ASP A 37 -6.96 -8.22 -0.22
CA ASP A 37 -6.28 -7.21 -1.04
C ASP A 37 -4.95 -7.78 -1.54
N THR A 38 -4.25 -8.51 -0.67
CA THR A 38 -3.06 -9.28 -1.06
C THR A 38 -3.41 -10.37 -2.08
N GLU A 39 -4.50 -11.12 -1.87
CA GLU A 39 -4.98 -12.14 -2.81
C GLU A 39 -5.36 -11.52 -4.17
N PHE A 40 -6.05 -10.36 -4.17
CA PHE A 40 -6.34 -9.62 -5.40
C PHE A 40 -5.05 -9.21 -6.14
N LEU A 41 -4.11 -8.56 -5.44
CA LEU A 41 -2.88 -8.07 -6.06
C LEU A 41 -2.03 -9.22 -6.63
N PHE A 42 -1.89 -10.33 -5.91
CA PHE A 42 -1.16 -11.48 -6.44
C PHE A 42 -1.90 -12.17 -7.59
N CYS A 43 -3.24 -12.25 -7.54
CA CYS A 43 -4.00 -12.73 -8.68
C CYS A 43 -3.76 -11.87 -9.94
N MET A 44 -3.62 -10.56 -9.79
CA MET A 44 -3.28 -9.67 -10.92
C MET A 44 -1.82 -9.84 -11.36
N LEU A 45 -0.88 -10.03 -10.42
CA LEU A 45 0.55 -10.24 -10.73
C LEU A 45 0.84 -11.58 -11.41
N GLU A 46 0.06 -12.62 -11.09
CA GLU A 46 0.11 -13.95 -11.72
C GLU A 46 -0.75 -14.04 -13.00
N GLY A 47 -1.58 -13.03 -13.24
CA GLY A 47 -2.50 -12.93 -14.38
C GLY A 47 -1.79 -12.83 -15.73
N ASP A 48 -2.53 -12.34 -16.73
CA ASP A 48 -1.92 -12.10 -18.04
C ASP A 48 -0.87 -10.98 -18.01
N ASP A 49 -0.16 -10.80 -19.12
CA ASP A 49 0.96 -9.86 -19.18
C ASP A 49 0.50 -8.40 -18.96
N LEU A 50 -0.76 -8.06 -19.27
CA LEU A 50 -1.32 -6.73 -19.02
C LEU A 50 -1.68 -6.57 -17.54
N GLU A 51 -2.42 -7.51 -16.96
CA GLU A 51 -2.80 -7.50 -15.54
C GLU A 51 -1.58 -7.41 -14.63
N ALA A 52 -0.54 -8.20 -14.95
CA ALA A 52 0.72 -8.19 -14.22
C ALA A 52 1.47 -6.85 -14.36
N THR A 53 1.45 -6.26 -15.56
CA THR A 53 2.05 -4.94 -15.82
C THR A 53 1.34 -3.84 -15.03
N GLU A 54 0.01 -3.85 -14.99
CA GLU A 54 -0.79 -2.88 -14.24
C GLU A 54 -0.55 -3.01 -12.73
N ALA A 55 -0.50 -4.25 -12.20
CA ALA A 55 -0.22 -4.50 -10.79
C ALA A 55 1.19 -4.05 -10.40
N GLN A 56 2.18 -4.35 -11.25
CA GLN A 56 3.55 -3.91 -11.04
C GLN A 56 3.66 -2.39 -11.06
N SER A 57 2.96 -1.73 -11.99
CA SER A 57 2.95 -0.28 -12.12
C SER A 57 2.31 0.38 -10.90
N PHE A 58 1.21 -0.17 -10.38
CA PHE A 58 0.62 0.28 -9.12
C PHE A 58 1.62 0.20 -7.97
N LEU A 59 2.28 -0.95 -7.78
CA LEU A 59 3.22 -1.12 -6.68
C LEU A 59 4.44 -0.20 -6.79
N TRP A 60 4.98 0.01 -8.00
CA TRP A 60 6.13 0.88 -8.25
C TRP A 60 5.80 2.37 -8.11
N GLU A 61 4.68 2.83 -8.66
CA GLU A 61 4.30 4.23 -8.67
C GLU A 61 3.75 4.72 -7.33
N ASN A 62 3.42 3.80 -6.40
CA ASN A 62 2.85 4.16 -5.09
C ASN A 62 3.72 3.67 -3.91
N PRO A 63 4.92 4.26 -3.68
CA PRO A 63 5.85 3.83 -2.64
C PRO A 63 5.32 3.80 -1.20
N LEU A 64 4.26 4.58 -0.91
CA LEU A 64 3.57 4.58 0.37
C LEU A 64 2.84 3.25 0.65
N PHE A 65 2.41 2.53 -0.38
CA PHE A 65 1.72 1.26 -0.20
C PHE A 65 2.68 0.25 0.45
N PRO A 66 2.24 -0.58 1.43
CA PRO A 66 3.13 -1.47 2.19
C PRO A 66 3.58 -2.71 1.39
N SER A 67 4.36 -2.47 0.34
CA SER A 67 4.98 -3.48 -0.52
C SER A 67 6.46 -3.21 -0.70
N ALA A 68 7.23 -4.24 -1.02
CA ALA A 68 8.63 -4.12 -1.44
C ALA A 68 9.05 -5.29 -2.32
N SER A 69 10.02 -5.05 -3.20
CA SER A 69 10.65 -6.03 -4.08
C SER A 69 12.15 -6.17 -3.80
N GLY A 70 12.72 -7.34 -4.03
CA GLY A 70 14.14 -7.59 -3.82
C GLY A 70 14.66 -8.79 -4.57
N GLY A 71 15.97 -8.84 -4.84
CA GLY A 71 16.57 -9.95 -5.60
C GLY A 71 16.55 -11.29 -4.87
N THR A 72 16.24 -11.28 -3.57
CA THR A 72 16.04 -12.48 -2.74
C THR A 72 14.87 -12.25 -1.78
N LEU A 73 14.29 -13.33 -1.27
CA LEU A 73 13.26 -13.29 -0.24
C LEU A 73 13.68 -12.44 0.97
N GLN A 74 14.93 -12.61 1.44
CA GLN A 74 15.43 -11.84 2.58
C GLN A 74 15.60 -10.35 2.26
N ASP A 75 15.94 -10.00 1.03
CA ASP A 75 16.07 -8.61 0.60
C ASP A 75 14.69 -7.92 0.56
N ALA A 76 13.70 -8.55 -0.07
CA ALA A 76 12.32 -8.05 -0.12
C ALA A 76 11.74 -7.81 1.29
N LEU A 77 11.92 -8.77 2.20
CA LEU A 77 11.46 -8.64 3.59
C LEU A 77 12.20 -7.55 4.37
N LYS A 78 13.51 -7.36 4.14
CA LYS A 78 14.28 -6.27 4.78
C LYS A 78 13.80 -4.91 4.33
N LYS A 79 13.62 -4.72 3.01
CA LYS A 79 13.10 -3.47 2.46
C LYS A 79 11.70 -3.17 2.96
N LEU A 80 10.82 -4.17 2.98
CA LEU A 80 9.47 -4.02 3.53
C LEU A 80 9.51 -3.63 5.01
N ASN A 81 10.36 -4.29 5.81
CA ASN A 81 10.53 -3.93 7.21
C ASN A 81 11.04 -2.49 7.38
N ALA A 82 12.05 -2.08 6.60
CA ALA A 82 12.57 -0.71 6.64
C ALA A 82 11.51 0.32 6.21
N LYS A 83 10.70 -0.02 5.20
CA LYS A 83 9.57 0.80 4.76
C LYS A 83 8.56 0.97 5.89
N LEU A 84 8.15 -0.11 6.55
CA LEU A 84 7.21 -0.04 7.68
C LEU A 84 7.75 0.78 8.86
N ASP A 85 9.04 0.67 9.17
CA ASP A 85 9.71 1.46 10.22
C ASP A 85 9.73 2.98 9.89
N LEU A 86 9.82 3.31 8.60
CA LEU A 86 9.71 4.69 8.14
C LEU A 86 8.27 5.20 8.16
N LEU A 87 7.30 4.35 7.78
CA LEU A 87 5.90 4.72 7.64
C LEU A 87 5.12 4.76 8.96
N TYR A 88 5.55 4.01 9.98
CA TYR A 88 4.79 3.82 11.22
C TYR A 88 5.62 4.03 12.47
N GLU A 89 4.99 4.63 13.46
CA GLU A 89 5.42 4.60 14.85
C GLU A 89 4.67 3.50 15.59
N PHE A 90 5.38 2.72 16.41
CA PHE A 90 4.81 1.58 17.14
C PHE A 90 4.81 1.85 18.64
N GLU A 91 3.62 1.95 19.21
CA GLU A 91 3.42 2.19 20.64
C GLU A 91 2.87 0.95 21.34
N PRO A 92 3.40 0.54 22.50
CA PRO A 92 2.81 -0.54 23.29
C PRO A 92 1.48 -0.06 23.90
N ILE A 93 0.43 -0.86 23.74
CA ILE A 93 -0.87 -0.54 24.35
C ILE A 93 -0.84 -0.94 25.82
N MET A 94 -0.92 0.05 26.71
CA MET A 94 -0.94 -0.14 28.17
C MET A 94 -1.98 -1.18 28.59
N GLY A 95 -1.53 -2.20 29.34
CA GLY A 95 -2.40 -3.27 29.84
C GLY A 95 -2.66 -4.41 28.85
N SER A 96 -2.03 -4.40 27.67
CA SER A 96 -2.04 -5.53 26.74
C SER A 96 -0.63 -5.80 26.21
N TYR A 97 -0.39 -6.99 25.65
CA TYR A 97 0.85 -7.29 24.93
C TYR A 97 0.85 -6.76 23.49
N LYS A 98 -0.19 -6.03 23.07
CA LYS A 98 -0.40 -5.60 21.68
C LYS A 98 0.29 -4.28 21.37
N TRP A 99 0.68 -4.14 20.10
CA TRP A 99 1.18 -2.90 19.51
C TRP A 99 0.06 -2.10 18.86
N LEU A 100 0.20 -0.78 18.90
CA LEU A 100 -0.53 0.17 18.07
C LEU A 100 0.41 0.69 16.98
N ALA A 101 0.01 0.60 15.72
CA ALA A 101 0.74 1.17 14.59
C ALA A 101 0.11 2.51 14.19
N ARG A 102 0.82 3.62 14.43
CA ARG A 102 0.39 4.98 14.02
C ARG A 102 1.14 5.40 12.77
N ARG A 103 0.43 5.86 11.75
CA ARG A 103 1.06 6.39 10.54
C ARG A 103 1.84 7.66 10.88
N ARG A 104 3.05 7.77 10.33
CA ARG A 104 3.90 8.97 10.42
C ARG A 104 3.61 10.00 9.34
N PHE A 105 2.58 9.75 8.53
CA PHE A 105 2.10 10.59 7.46
C PHE A 105 0.57 10.68 7.50
N GLU A 106 0.03 11.78 6.96
CA GLU A 106 -1.39 11.93 6.74
C GLU A 106 -1.73 11.57 5.30
N LEU A 107 -2.70 10.67 5.13
CA LEU A 107 -3.26 10.33 3.84
C LEU A 107 -4.76 10.48 3.94
N LYS A 108 -5.27 11.60 3.42
CA LYS A 108 -6.67 12.00 3.59
C LYS A 108 -7.35 12.18 2.25
N ALA A 109 -8.61 11.76 2.20
CA ALA A 109 -9.52 12.01 1.09
C ALA A 109 -10.72 12.82 1.58
N GLN A 110 -11.34 13.54 0.66
CA GLN A 110 -12.42 14.48 0.95
C GLN A 110 -13.78 13.78 0.80
N PHE A 111 -14.71 14.03 1.73
CA PHE A 111 -16.11 13.61 1.57
C PHE A 111 -16.81 14.46 0.50
N ASP A 112 -17.89 13.93 -0.08
CA ASP A 112 -18.85 14.80 -0.76
C ASP A 112 -19.52 15.67 0.29
N ALA A 113 -19.41 16.97 0.11
CA ALA A 113 -20.19 17.94 0.84
C ALA A 113 -21.32 18.45 -0.05
N ASP A 114 -22.46 18.72 0.56
CA ASP A 114 -23.52 19.45 -0.13
C ASP A 114 -23.05 20.88 -0.46
N VAL A 115 -23.77 21.55 -1.37
CA VAL A 115 -23.39 22.85 -1.97
C VAL A 115 -23.10 23.96 -0.94
N ASP A 116 -23.57 23.81 0.30
CA ASP A 116 -23.42 24.78 1.40
C ASP A 116 -22.67 24.21 2.62
N GLU A 117 -22.05 23.03 2.53
CA GLU A 117 -21.30 22.40 3.63
C GLU A 117 -19.79 22.52 3.43
N GLU A 118 -19.05 22.70 4.53
CA GLU A 118 -17.58 22.61 4.49
C GLU A 118 -17.16 21.17 4.18
N PRO A 119 -16.20 20.95 3.26
CA PRO A 119 -15.77 19.60 2.96
C PRO A 119 -15.10 18.90 4.14
N GLY A 120 -15.65 17.77 4.55
CA GLY A 120 -15.04 16.89 5.52
C GLY A 120 -13.89 16.06 4.93
N TRP A 121 -13.06 15.48 5.80
CA TRP A 121 -11.93 14.63 5.43
C TRP A 121 -11.92 13.33 6.24
N TYR A 122 -11.43 12.25 5.66
CA TYR A 122 -11.18 10.99 6.35
C TYR A 122 -9.79 10.44 6.05
N ASP A 123 -9.26 9.65 6.98
CA ASP A 123 -8.02 8.92 6.79
C ASP A 123 -8.25 7.74 5.82
N VAL A 124 -7.50 7.73 4.72
CA VAL A 124 -7.63 6.75 3.66
C VAL A 124 -7.08 5.39 4.11
N PRO A 125 -7.90 4.34 4.19
CA PRO A 125 -7.41 3.02 4.55
C PRO A 125 -6.83 2.32 3.29
N TRP A 126 -5.91 1.37 3.49
CA TRP A 126 -5.26 0.69 2.35
C TRP A 126 -6.24 -0.10 1.49
N ASN A 127 -7.25 -0.72 2.09
CA ASN A 127 -8.28 -1.46 1.37
C ASN A 127 -9.12 -0.55 0.48
N GLY A 128 -9.34 0.71 0.86
CA GLY A 128 -10.08 1.67 0.04
C GLY A 128 -9.34 2.01 -1.26
N ILE A 129 -8.02 2.15 -1.21
CA ILE A 129 -7.16 2.28 -2.41
C ILE A 129 -7.32 1.04 -3.31
N ILE A 130 -7.30 -0.16 -2.76
CA ILE A 130 -7.41 -1.40 -3.55
C ILE A 130 -8.81 -1.55 -4.13
N GLN A 131 -9.86 -1.18 -3.40
CA GLN A 131 -11.23 -1.11 -3.92
C GLN A 131 -11.34 -0.13 -5.09
N ASP A 132 -10.66 1.01 -5.02
CA ASP A 132 -10.60 1.97 -6.13
C ASP A 132 -9.93 1.39 -7.39
N LEU A 133 -9.06 0.37 -7.27
CA LEU A 133 -8.45 -0.32 -8.41
C LEU A 133 -9.35 -1.40 -9.01
N GLN A 134 -10.22 -2.01 -8.22
CA GLN A 134 -11.05 -3.13 -8.67
C GLN A 134 -11.99 -2.69 -9.80
N SER A 135 -11.72 -3.18 -11.01
CA SER A 135 -12.52 -2.93 -12.19
C SER A 135 -12.48 -4.14 -13.12
N GLY A 136 -13.44 -4.25 -14.04
CA GLY A 136 -13.42 -5.29 -15.07
C GLY A 136 -12.47 -5.03 -16.24
N SER A 137 -11.63 -3.99 -16.18
CA SER A 137 -10.70 -3.61 -17.24
C SER A 137 -9.37 -4.34 -17.08
N SER A 138 -8.78 -4.87 -18.16
CA SER A 138 -7.40 -5.37 -18.14
C SER A 138 -6.37 -4.26 -17.92
N TYR A 139 -6.74 -2.99 -18.14
CA TYR A 139 -5.95 -1.78 -17.83
C TYR A 139 -6.48 -1.11 -16.56
N TYR A 140 -6.74 -1.88 -15.51
CA TYR A 140 -7.49 -1.39 -14.34
C TYR A 140 -6.76 -0.25 -13.62
N TYR A 141 -5.43 -0.27 -13.54
CA TYR A 141 -4.65 0.73 -12.83
C TYR A 141 -4.61 2.02 -13.64
N GLU A 142 -4.19 1.97 -14.91
CA GLU A 142 -4.15 3.15 -15.79
C GLU A 142 -5.53 3.78 -15.98
N ASN A 143 -6.57 2.96 -16.12
CA ASN A 143 -7.94 3.47 -16.18
C ASN A 143 -8.33 4.16 -14.87
N SER A 144 -8.03 3.55 -13.72
CA SER A 144 -8.30 4.17 -12.41
C SER A 144 -7.49 5.44 -12.20
N LYS A 145 -6.25 5.47 -12.71
CA LYS A 145 -5.32 6.60 -12.68
C LYS A 145 -5.84 7.79 -13.47
N ALA A 146 -6.45 7.54 -14.63
CA ALA A 146 -7.01 8.56 -15.50
C ALA A 146 -8.32 9.17 -14.97
N HIS A 147 -9.09 8.40 -14.18
CA HIS A 147 -10.41 8.80 -13.68
C HIS A 147 -10.44 9.10 -12.18
N CYS A 148 -9.32 8.99 -11.47
CA CYS A 148 -9.28 9.36 -10.06
C CYS A 148 -9.30 10.88 -9.88
N GLY A 149 -10.06 11.34 -8.89
CA GLY A 149 -10.19 12.73 -8.51
C GLY A 149 -10.85 12.89 -7.14
N PRO A 150 -11.17 14.13 -6.74
CA PRO A 150 -11.78 14.39 -5.44
C PRO A 150 -13.14 13.71 -5.23
N SER A 151 -13.84 13.35 -6.30
CA SER A 151 -15.18 12.75 -6.25
C SER A 151 -15.25 11.27 -6.67
N GLU A 152 -14.25 10.76 -7.39
CA GLU A 152 -14.20 9.41 -7.94
C GLU A 152 -12.84 8.80 -7.63
N LYS A 153 -12.82 7.55 -7.15
CA LYS A 153 -11.58 6.85 -6.77
C LYS A 153 -10.66 7.71 -5.88
N ARG A 154 -11.25 8.24 -4.81
CA ARG A 154 -10.65 9.30 -3.96
C ARG A 154 -9.46 8.79 -3.17
N ASP A 155 -9.48 7.53 -2.80
CA ASP A 155 -8.45 6.92 -1.98
C ASP A 155 -7.19 6.73 -2.83
N LEU A 156 -7.35 6.27 -4.07
CA LEU A 156 -6.29 6.26 -5.07
C LEU A 156 -5.83 7.70 -5.40
N HIS A 157 -6.75 8.64 -5.55
CA HIS A 157 -6.41 10.04 -5.81
C HIS A 157 -5.55 10.64 -4.69
N ALA A 158 -5.89 10.39 -3.42
CA ALA A 158 -5.13 10.82 -2.26
C ALA A 158 -3.72 10.21 -2.27
N LEU A 159 -3.60 8.90 -2.55
CA LEU A 159 -2.31 8.21 -2.62
C LEU A 159 -1.39 8.81 -3.69
N ARG A 160 -1.95 9.05 -4.88
CA ARG A 160 -1.19 9.59 -6.01
C ARG A 160 -0.82 11.06 -5.85
N SER A 161 -1.65 11.82 -5.14
CA SER A 161 -1.42 13.24 -4.87
C SER A 161 -0.50 13.46 -3.66
N PHE A 162 -0.11 12.39 -2.97
CA PHE A 162 0.83 12.47 -1.86
C PHE A 162 2.18 13.00 -2.31
N LYS A 163 2.72 13.98 -1.58
CA LYS A 163 4.02 14.58 -1.88
C LYS A 163 5.13 13.82 -1.15
N TYR A 164 5.99 13.15 -1.91
CA TYR A 164 7.14 12.40 -1.40
C TYR A 164 8.30 13.34 -1.06
N GLU A 165 8.15 14.09 0.04
CA GLU A 165 9.13 15.06 0.52
C GLU A 165 9.73 14.63 1.87
N GLY A 166 10.82 15.30 2.28
CA GLY A 166 11.46 15.05 3.57
C GLY A 166 11.93 13.60 3.73
N GLU A 167 11.56 12.97 4.85
CA GLU A 167 11.94 11.60 5.16
C GLU A 167 11.32 10.55 4.21
N PHE A 168 10.22 10.89 3.54
CA PHE A 168 9.52 10.00 2.60
C PHE A 168 10.07 10.04 1.17
N SER A 169 11.01 10.96 0.88
CA SER A 169 11.64 11.10 -0.45
C SER A 169 12.40 9.85 -0.92
N ARG A 170 12.80 8.99 0.01
CA ARG A 170 13.55 7.75 -0.25
C ARG A 170 12.67 6.49 -0.31
N LEU A 171 11.34 6.62 -0.19
CA LEU A 171 10.46 5.44 -0.17
C LEU A 171 10.54 4.61 -1.45
N SER A 172 10.81 5.23 -2.59
CA SER A 172 10.98 4.54 -3.87
C SER A 172 12.18 3.58 -3.90
N GLU A 173 13.20 3.82 -3.07
CA GLU A 173 14.36 2.91 -2.92
C GLU A 173 13.99 1.63 -2.15
N LEU A 174 12.86 1.65 -1.44
CA LEU A 174 12.34 0.56 -0.63
C LEU A 174 11.16 -0.17 -1.28
N THR A 175 10.79 0.20 -2.50
CA THR A 175 9.75 -0.45 -3.31
C THR A 175 10.33 -1.58 -4.14
#